data_AF-A0A4Q0P3N1-F1
#
_entry.id   AF-A0A4Q0P3N1-F1
#
_cell.length_a   1.000
_cell.length_b   1.000
_cell.length_c   1.000
_cell.angle_alpha   90.00
_cell.angle_beta   90.00
_cell.angle_gamma   90.00
#
_symmetry.space_group_name_H-M   'P 1'
#
loop_
_entity.id
_entity.type
_entity.pdbx_description
1 polymer ?
#
loop_
_entity_poly.entity_id
_entity_poly.type
_entity_poly.pdbx_seq_one_letter_code
_entity_poly.pdbx_strand_id
1 'polypeptide(L)'
;MLSDKEKEFVKSWSVKRAAKLQFYLGIILQIVLITVTYKLVVNYFSSEIFDLEVFLQYGLFGLILGIVVAYFKFRANEKKYHFLKSK
;
A
#
# COMPACT_ATOMS: atom_id res chain seq x y z
N MET A 1 -30.89 0.03 3.94
CA MET A 1 -30.49 1.46 3.80
C MET A 1 -29.04 1.60 4.27
N LEU A 2 -28.14 2.12 3.43
CA LEU A 2 -26.71 2.27 3.76
C LEU A 2 -26.47 3.45 4.72
N SER A 3 -25.53 3.31 5.64
CA SER A 3 -25.02 4.41 6.48
C SER A 3 -24.19 5.41 5.67
N ASP A 4 -24.01 6.64 6.19
CA ASP A 4 -23.29 7.68 5.46
C ASP A 4 -21.81 7.33 5.21
N LYS A 5 -21.18 6.63 6.17
CA LYS A 5 -19.81 6.09 5.99
C LYS A 5 -19.73 5.06 4.87
N GLU A 6 -20.75 4.21 4.72
CA GLU A 6 -20.79 3.20 3.65
C GLU A 6 -21.01 3.87 2.29
N LYS A 7 -21.87 4.90 2.20
CA LYS A 7 -22.07 5.68 0.97
C LYS A 7 -20.76 6.38 0.54
N GLU A 8 -20.05 6.99 1.49
CA GLU A 8 -18.77 7.64 1.22
C GLU A 8 -17.70 6.64 0.77
N PHE A 9 -17.65 5.46 1.38
CA PHE A 9 -16.78 4.38 0.93
C PHE A 9 -17.11 3.97 -0.51
N VAL A 10 -18.38 3.73 -0.85
CA VAL A 10 -18.80 3.32 -2.21
C VAL A 10 -18.42 4.38 -3.25
N LYS A 11 -18.62 5.67 -2.94
CA LYS A 11 -18.26 6.79 -3.82
C LYS A 11 -16.75 6.96 -3.97
N SER A 12 -15.99 6.90 -2.88
CA SER A 12 -14.53 7.06 -2.94
C SER A 12 -13.86 5.86 -3.60
N TRP A 13 -14.35 4.65 -3.33
CA TRP A 13 -13.82 3.42 -3.90
C TRP A 13 -14.09 3.32 -5.40
N SER A 14 -15.25 3.78 -5.90
CA SER A 14 -15.52 3.76 -7.34
C SER A 14 -14.51 4.59 -8.14
N VAL A 15 -14.10 5.74 -7.62
CA VAL A 15 -13.05 6.59 -8.22
C VAL A 15 -11.69 5.88 -8.17
N LYS A 16 -11.30 5.36 -7.00
CA LYS A 16 -10.01 4.65 -6.82
C LYS A 16 -9.92 3.36 -7.65
N ARG A 17 -11.03 2.65 -7.84
CA ARG A 17 -11.14 1.48 -8.73
C ARG A 17 -10.86 1.85 -10.19
N ALA A 18 -11.41 2.98 -10.67
CA ALA A 18 -11.17 3.45 -12.03
C ALA A 18 -9.69 3.78 -12.25
N ALA A 19 -9.04 4.35 -11.23
CA ALA A 19 -7.62 4.64 -11.19
C ALA A 19 -6.76 3.47 -10.64
N LYS A 20 -7.04 2.24 -11.07
CA LYS A 20 -6.40 1.02 -10.51
C LYS A 20 -4.88 1.10 -10.48
N LEU A 21 -4.24 1.53 -11.57
CA LEU A 21 -2.77 1.63 -11.63
C LEU A 21 -2.23 2.58 -10.55
N GLN A 22 -2.82 3.77 -10.40
CA GLN A 22 -2.42 4.76 -9.41
C GLN A 22 -2.63 4.26 -7.97
N PHE A 23 -3.71 3.50 -7.72
CA PHE A 23 -3.93 2.87 -6.42
C PHE A 23 -2.81 1.89 -6.06
N TYR A 24 -2.43 1.00 -7.00
CA TYR A 24 -1.36 0.03 -6.77
C TYR A 24 -0.01 0.72 -6.57
N LEU A 25 0.34 1.64 -7.48
CA LEU A 25 1.60 2.40 -7.40
C LEU A 25 1.70 3.20 -6.10
N GLY A 26 0.60 3.82 -5.66
CA GLY A 26 0.58 4.56 -4.40
C GLY A 26 0.87 3.69 -3.19
N ILE A 27 0.31 2.48 -3.13
CA ILE A 27 0.59 1.53 -2.03
C ILE A 27 2.01 0.99 -2.13
N ILE A 28 2.46 0.59 -3.32
CA ILE A 28 3.81 0.07 -3.53
C ILE A 28 4.84 1.10 -3.09
N LEU A 29 4.70 2.35 -3.55
CA LEU A 29 5.60 3.44 -3.19
C LEU A 29 5.61 3.68 -1.68
N GLN A 30 4.45 3.69 -1.03
CA GLN A 30 4.38 3.84 0.43
C GLN A 30 5.16 2.74 1.16
N ILE A 31 4.97 1.47 0.77
CA ILE A 31 5.65 0.35 1.43
C ILE A 31 7.16 0.41 1.19
N VAL A 32 7.60 0.68 -0.05
CA VAL A 32 9.03 0.84 -0.39
C VAL A 32 9.66 1.96 0.43
N LEU A 33 9.01 3.12 0.53
CA LEU A 33 9.50 4.25 1.31
C LEU A 33 9.59 3.89 2.80
N ILE A 34 8.59 3.19 3.35
CA ILE A 34 8.59 2.73 4.74
C ILE A 34 9.79 1.80 5.00
N THR A 35 10.00 0.79 4.15
CA THR A 35 11.08 -0.18 4.35
C THR A 35 12.46 0.44 4.22
N VAL A 36 12.64 1.35 3.25
CA VAL A 36 13.90 2.09 3.07
C VAL A 36 14.15 3.03 4.24
N THR A 37 13.13 3.80 4.65
CA THR A 37 13.23 4.73 5.79
C THR A 37 13.56 3.98 7.07
N TYR A 38 12.91 2.84 7.32
CA TYR A 38 13.21 1.99 8.47
C TYR A 38 14.69 1.60 8.51
N LYS A 39 15.26 1.13 7.38
CA LYS A 39 16.68 0.73 7.35
C LYS A 39 17.62 1.92 7.52
N LEU A 40 17.31 3.08 6.92
CA LEU A 40 18.09 4.30 7.12
C LEU A 40 18.13 4.71 8.61
N VAL A 41 16.99 4.65 9.29
CA VAL A 41 16.88 4.95 10.72
C VAL A 41 17.69 3.94 11.54
N VAL A 42 17.56 2.65 11.26
CA VAL A 42 18.34 1.60 11.95
C VAL A 42 19.84 1.82 11.77
N ASN A 43 20.30 2.08 10.54
CA ASN A 43 21.72 2.34 10.26
C ASN A 43 22.25 3.57 10.99
N TYR A 44 21.45 4.64 11.05
CA TYR A 44 21.80 5.85 11.80
C TYR A 44 22.05 5.56 13.28
N PHE A 45 21.23 4.71 13.91
CA PHE A 45 21.40 4.33 15.31
C PHE A 45 22.48 3.26 15.54
N SER A 46 22.74 2.37 14.59
CA SER A 46 23.77 1.32 14.72
C SER A 46 25.19 1.81 14.42
N SER A 47 25.37 3.06 13.95
CA SER A 47 26.66 3.61 13.51
C SER A 47 27.31 2.79 12.38
N GLU A 48 26.51 2.00 11.65
CA GLU A 48 26.98 1.23 10.50
C GLU A 48 27.14 2.12 9.27
N ILE A 49 28.14 1.82 8.44
CA ILE A 49 28.31 2.49 7.14
C ILE A 49 27.11 2.15 6.26
N PHE A 50 26.59 3.15 5.56
CA PHE A 50 25.53 2.95 4.58
C PHE A 50 26.03 2.06 3.44
N ASP A 51 25.53 0.83 3.39
CA ASP A 51 25.82 -0.13 2.34
C ASP A 51 24.73 -0.09 1.25
N LEU A 52 25.17 0.18 0.01
CA LEU A 52 24.32 0.22 -1.17
C LEU A 52 23.65 -1.13 -1.44
N GLU A 53 24.34 -2.25 -1.20
CA GLU A 53 23.78 -3.59 -1.40
C GLU A 53 22.59 -3.81 -0.47
N VAL A 54 22.76 -3.48 0.81
CA VAL A 54 21.70 -3.59 1.82
C VAL A 54 20.52 -2.66 1.49
N PHE A 55 20.79 -1.43 1.04
CA PHE A 55 19.73 -0.52 0.59
C PHE A 55 18.90 -1.12 -0.56
N LEU A 56 19.56 -1.70 -1.57
CA LEU A 56 18.88 -2.33 -2.71
C LEU A 56 18.06 -3.55 -2.27
N GLN A 57 18.58 -4.38 -1.36
CA GLN A 57 17.85 -5.52 -0.79
C GLN A 57 16.56 -5.09 -0.08
N TYR A 58 16.63 -4.06 0.77
CA TYR A 58 15.45 -3.52 1.46
C TYR A 58 14.47 -2.83 0.50
N GLY A 59 14.96 -2.18 -0.55
CA GLY A 59 14.13 -1.62 -1.62
C GLY A 59 13.37 -2.69 -2.39
N LEU A 60 14.04 -3.78 -2.79
CA LEU A 60 13.43 -4.94 -3.45
C LEU A 60 12.43 -5.66 -2.54
N PHE A 61 12.78 -5.86 -1.27
CA PHE A 61 11.86 -6.42 -0.28
C PHE A 61 10.60 -5.56 -0.13
N GLY A 62 10.77 -4.24 0.00
CA GLY A 62 9.67 -3.28 0.04
C GLY A 62 8.80 -3.30 -1.21
N LEU A 63 9.40 -3.50 -2.39
CA LEU A 63 8.68 -3.60 -3.66
C LEU A 63 7.80 -4.85 -3.69
N ILE A 64 8.37 -6.02 -3.38
CA ILE A 64 7.63 -7.30 -3.33
C ILE A 64 6.50 -7.21 -2.31
N LEU A 65 6.79 -6.75 -1.09
CA LEU A 65 5.80 -6.57 -0.04
C LEU A 65 4.71 -5.56 -0.47
N GLY A 66 5.10 -4.46 -1.11
CA GLY A 66 4.20 -3.44 -1.63
C GLY A 66 3.20 -3.99 -2.65
N ILE A 67 3.67 -4.83 -3.57
CA ILE A 67 2.82 -5.48 -4.58
C ILE A 67 1.80 -6.39 -3.90
N VAL A 68 2.25 -7.21 -2.95
CA VAL A 68 1.39 -8.14 -2.20
C VAL A 68 0.33 -7.37 -1.40
N VAL A 69 0.73 -6.34 -0.65
CA VAL A 69 -0.18 -5.50 0.14
C VAL A 69 -1.17 -4.75 -0.75
N ALA A 70 -0.73 -4.22 -1.89
CA ALA A 70 -1.60 -3.54 -2.85
C ALA A 70 -2.68 -4.50 -3.39
N TYR A 71 -2.29 -5.72 -3.75
CA TYR A 71 -3.20 -6.76 -4.21
C TYR A 71 -4.25 -7.12 -3.15
N PHE A 72 -3.82 -7.41 -1.92
CA PHE A 72 -4.74 -7.76 -0.84
C PHE A 72 -5.68 -6.60 -0.48
N LYS A 73 -5.18 -5.36 -0.37
CA LYS A 73 -6.02 -4.18 -0.13
C LYS A 73 -7.04 -3.97 -1.23
N PHE A 74 -6.65 -4.13 -2.49
CA PHE A 74 -7.58 -4.02 -3.61
C PHE A 74 -8.68 -5.07 -3.50
N ARG A 75 -8.32 -6.35 -3.30
CA ARG A 75 -9.28 -7.45 -3.18
C ARG A 75 -10.25 -7.27 -2.00
N ALA A 76 -9.75 -6.83 -0.85
CA ALA A 76 -10.58 -6.57 0.33
C ALA A 76 -11.60 -5.47 0.08
N ASN A 77 -11.16 -4.36 -0.53
CA ASN A 77 -12.05 -3.24 -0.84
C ASN A 77 -13.07 -3.59 -1.93
N GLU A 78 -12.68 -4.36 -2.94
CA GLU A 78 -13.60 -4.89 -3.95
C GLU A 78 -14.69 -5.76 -3.32
N LYS A 79 -14.31 -6.69 -2.44
CA LYS A 79 -15.26 -7.54 -1.72
C LYS A 79 -16.26 -6.71 -0.91
N LYS A 80 -15.76 -5.70 -0.18
CA LYS A 80 -16.61 -4.77 0.59
C LYS A 80 -17.54 -3.97 -0.31
N TYR A 81 -17.05 -3.48 -1.45
CA TYR A 81 -17.84 -2.71 -2.40
C TYR A 81 -18.99 -3.53 -2.99
N HIS A 82 -18.72 -4.76 -3.42
CA HIS A 82 -19.75 -5.65 -3.94
C HIS A 82 -20.82 -5.98 -2.89
N PHE A 83 -20.40 -6.27 -1.65
CA PHE A 83 -21.33 -6.51 -0.54
C PHE A 83 -22.24 -5.30 -0.25
N LEU A 84 -21.68 -4.09 -0.25
CA LEU A 84 -22.45 -2.87 0.01
C LEU A 84 -23.38 -2.49 -1.14
N LYS A 85 -23.04 -2.84 -2.38
CA LYS A 85 -23.93 -2.63 -3.53
C LYS A 85 -25.07 -3.63 -3.62
N SER A 86 -24.94 -4.81 -3.00
CA SER A 86 -26.00 -5.83 -2.95
C SER A 86 -26.97 -5.67 -1.78
N LYS A 87 -26.77 -4.66 -0.92
CA LYS A 87 -27.52 -4.40 0.32
C LYS A 87 -28.42 -3.18 0.17
#